data_AF-A0A2H0UCQ6-F1
#
_entry.id   AF-A0A2H0UCQ6-F1
#
_cell.length_a   1.000
_cell.length_b   1.000
_cell.length_c   1.000
_cell.angle_alpha   90.00
_cell.angle_beta   90.00
_cell.angle_gamma   90.00
#
_symmetry.space_group_name_H-M   'P 1'
#
loop_
_entity.id
_entity.type
_entity.pdbx_description
1 polymer ?
#
loop_
_entity_poly.entity_id
_entity_poly.type
_entity_poly.pdbx_seq_one_letter_code
_entity_poly.pdbx_strand_id
1 'polypeptide(L)'
;MADIITLISQLLSDTSKWFPVNYGWAISLLIQSFIAYHVFFLSKRLSYRAKLEHSERIKRNVDEIKLGREIYLVNVKRRFKDYPSNKERLISGYSHIKAEMKVARFDGIEFFCGIKEIYRKPDGKLSLNKKHEQSATEKIKVFEVGVIPYEWIDYIDPRGDEHGYKPLFFCYYRGRRYWKNSLKKYLPFGYPYKEIIYYRESNVYRQYDPPDWKFTFVNEEVRND
;
A
#
# COMPACT_ATOMS: atom_id res chain seq x y z
N MET A 1 -8.79 -12.57 -58.44
CA MET A 1 -9.98 -12.93 -57.61
C MET A 1 -10.25 -14.43 -57.63
N ALA A 2 -10.14 -15.12 -58.78
CA ALA A 2 -10.31 -16.58 -58.85
C ALA A 2 -9.36 -17.34 -57.91
N ASP A 3 -8.07 -17.00 -57.88
CA ASP A 3 -7.06 -17.74 -57.08
C ASP A 3 -7.25 -17.66 -55.56
N ILE A 4 -7.81 -16.56 -55.05
CA ILE A 4 -8.09 -16.42 -53.61
C ILE A 4 -9.29 -17.30 -53.21
N ILE A 5 -10.28 -17.41 -54.10
CA ILE A 5 -11.47 -18.25 -53.86
C ILE A 5 -11.08 -19.73 -53.91
N THR A 6 -10.22 -20.14 -54.84
CA THR A 6 -9.67 -21.51 -54.86
C THR A 6 -8.85 -21.80 -53.62
N LEU A 7 -7.96 -20.89 -53.18
CA LEU A 7 -7.16 -21.07 -51.97
C LEU A 7 -8.01 -21.21 -50.71
N ILE A 8 -9.04 -20.37 -50.55
CA ILE A 8 -9.98 -20.45 -49.42
C ILE A 8 -10.80 -21.74 -49.47
N SER A 9 -11.26 -22.14 -50.67
CA SER A 9 -12.01 -23.41 -50.83
C SER A 9 -11.15 -24.63 -50.47
N GLN A 10 -9.86 -24.59 -50.78
CA GLN A 10 -8.92 -25.67 -50.51
C GLN A 10 -8.63 -25.74 -49.01
N LEU A 11 -8.37 -24.59 -48.35
CA LEU A 11 -8.24 -24.47 -46.90
C LEU A 11 -9.48 -24.95 -46.14
N LEU A 12 -10.68 -24.59 -46.61
CA LEU A 12 -11.95 -25.06 -46.03
C LEU A 12 -12.14 -26.56 -46.23
N SER A 13 -11.76 -27.10 -47.38
CA SER A 13 -11.86 -28.52 -47.66
C SER A 13 -10.89 -29.33 -46.79
N ASP A 14 -9.66 -28.85 -46.61
CA ASP A 14 -8.62 -29.50 -45.81
C ASP A 14 -8.95 -29.45 -44.31
N THR A 15 -9.45 -28.32 -43.83
CA THR A 15 -9.96 -28.20 -42.45
C THR A 15 -11.18 -29.09 -42.21
N SER A 16 -12.09 -29.22 -43.18
CA SER A 16 -13.27 -30.09 -43.06
C SER A 16 -12.93 -31.59 -43.00
N LYS A 17 -11.85 -32.02 -43.68
CA LYS A 17 -11.36 -33.41 -43.64
C LYS A 17 -10.54 -33.69 -42.40
N TRP A 18 -9.79 -32.70 -41.91
CA TRP A 18 -8.96 -32.82 -40.71
C TRP A 18 -9.79 -32.88 -39.43
N PHE A 19 -10.85 -32.08 -39.35
CA PHE A 19 -11.69 -31.94 -38.15
C PHE A 19 -12.28 -33.28 -37.65
N PRO A 20 -12.96 -34.12 -38.45
CA PRO A 20 -13.55 -35.38 -37.97
C PRO A 20 -12.51 -36.44 -37.54
N VAL A 21 -11.24 -36.30 -37.96
CA VAL A 21 -10.15 -37.18 -37.51
C VAL A 21 -9.53 -36.71 -36.20
N ASN A 22 -9.52 -35.39 -35.96
CA ASN A 22 -8.80 -34.76 -34.84
C ASN A 22 -9.72 -34.05 -33.84
N TYR A 23 -11.05 -34.14 -33.99
CA TYR A 23 -12.01 -33.42 -33.16
C TYR A 23 -11.86 -33.76 -31.68
N GLY A 24 -11.50 -35.00 -31.33
CA GLY A 24 -11.26 -35.41 -29.94
C GLY A 24 -10.11 -34.64 -29.29
N TRP A 25 -9.03 -34.39 -30.03
CA TRP A 25 -7.90 -33.58 -29.55
C TRP A 25 -8.28 -32.11 -29.40
N ALA A 26 -8.98 -31.55 -30.38
CA ALA A 26 -9.46 -30.16 -30.33
C ALA A 26 -10.44 -29.92 -29.17
N ILE A 27 -11.40 -30.83 -28.97
CA ILE A 27 -12.35 -30.76 -27.85
C ILE A 27 -11.62 -30.92 -26.51
N SER A 28 -10.66 -31.84 -26.41
CA SER A 28 -9.85 -32.03 -25.20
C SER A 28 -9.08 -30.75 -24.84
N LEU A 29 -8.45 -30.08 -25.81
CA LEU A 29 -7.77 -28.80 -25.61
C LEU A 29 -8.72 -27.68 -25.17
N LEU A 30 -9.92 -27.62 -25.74
CA LEU A 30 -10.93 -26.64 -25.34
C LEU A 30 -11.41 -26.88 -23.90
N ILE A 31 -11.68 -28.13 -23.55
CA ILE A 31 -12.08 -28.51 -22.18
C ILE A 31 -10.96 -28.19 -21.18
N GLN A 32 -9.71 -28.55 -21.48
CA GLN A 32 -8.57 -28.25 -20.61
C GLN A 32 -8.39 -26.74 -20.41
N SER A 33 -8.48 -25.96 -21.50
CA SER A 33 -8.39 -24.50 -21.44
C SER A 33 -9.53 -23.90 -20.60
N PHE A 34 -10.75 -24.42 -20.77
CA PHE A 34 -11.92 -24.00 -19.98
C PHE A 34 -11.75 -24.31 -18.49
N ILE A 35 -11.27 -25.51 -18.14
CA ILE A 35 -10.98 -25.90 -16.76
C ILE A 35 -9.88 -25.00 -16.17
N ALA A 36 -8.77 -24.80 -16.89
CA ALA A 36 -7.67 -23.96 -16.44
C ALA A 36 -8.11 -22.51 -16.19
N TYR A 37 -8.94 -21.95 -17.07
CA TYR A 37 -9.54 -20.63 -16.90
C TYR A 37 -10.38 -20.54 -15.62
N HIS A 38 -11.24 -21.54 -15.37
CA HIS A 38 -12.10 -21.57 -14.17
C HIS A 38 -11.29 -21.75 -12.89
N VAL A 39 -10.29 -22.64 -12.88
CA VAL A 39 -9.39 -22.83 -11.74
C VAL A 39 -8.64 -21.54 -11.43
N PHE A 40 -8.12 -20.85 -12.46
CA PHE A 40 -7.45 -19.56 -12.30
C PHE A 40 -8.39 -18.49 -11.72
N PHE A 41 -9.62 -18.40 -12.22
CA PHE A 41 -10.60 -17.43 -11.74
C PHE A 41 -11.03 -17.72 -10.29
N LEU A 42 -11.30 -18.99 -9.96
CA LEU A 42 -11.63 -19.41 -8.60
C LEU A 42 -10.47 -19.15 -7.64
N SER A 43 -9.23 -19.43 -8.05
CA SER A 43 -8.02 -19.11 -7.28
C SER A 43 -7.92 -17.61 -6.99
N LYS A 44 -8.16 -16.76 -7.99
CA LYS A 44 -8.22 -15.30 -7.79
C LYS A 44 -9.34 -14.88 -6.83
N ARG A 45 -10.53 -15.49 -6.91
CA ARG A 45 -11.65 -15.17 -6.02
C ARG A 45 -11.37 -15.57 -4.57
N LEU A 46 -10.80 -16.76 -4.35
CA LEU A 46 -10.35 -17.20 -3.02
C LEU A 46 -9.30 -16.23 -2.47
N SER A 47 -8.36 -15.78 -3.30
CA SER A 47 -7.38 -14.76 -2.93
C SER A 47 -8.04 -13.43 -2.53
N TYR A 48 -9.04 -12.96 -3.27
CA TYR A 48 -9.77 -11.73 -2.92
C TYR A 48 -10.53 -11.85 -1.60
N ARG A 49 -11.26 -12.95 -1.40
CA ARG A 49 -11.97 -13.21 -0.14
C ARG A 49 -11.00 -13.27 1.03
N ALA A 50 -9.87 -13.96 0.87
CA ALA A 50 -8.82 -14.03 1.90
C ALA A 50 -8.25 -12.64 2.23
N LYS A 51 -8.06 -11.77 1.23
CA LYS A 51 -7.63 -10.37 1.45
C LYS A 51 -8.67 -9.57 2.25
N LEU A 52 -9.96 -9.76 1.97
CA LEU A 52 -11.03 -9.11 2.72
C LEU A 52 -11.10 -9.62 4.16
N GLU A 53 -11.11 -10.94 4.36
CA GLU A 53 -11.12 -11.55 5.69
C GLU A 53 -9.90 -11.12 6.51
N HIS A 54 -8.73 -11.04 5.87
CA HIS A 54 -7.53 -10.51 6.49
C HIS A 54 -7.69 -9.03 6.89
N SER A 55 -8.20 -8.18 5.99
CA SER A 55 -8.41 -6.75 6.27
C SER A 55 -9.40 -6.54 7.43
N GLU A 56 -10.49 -7.31 7.46
CA GLU A 56 -11.48 -7.27 8.56
C GLU A 56 -10.88 -7.77 9.89
N ARG A 57 -10.05 -8.80 9.86
CA ARG A 57 -9.31 -9.25 11.06
C ARG A 57 -8.39 -8.16 11.59
N ILE A 58 -7.63 -7.50 10.70
CA ILE A 58 -6.75 -6.40 11.09
C ILE A 58 -7.57 -5.24 11.68
N LYS A 59 -8.70 -4.85 11.07
CA LYS A 59 -9.59 -3.80 11.60
C LYS A 59 -10.08 -4.11 13.02
N ARG A 60 -10.55 -5.33 13.28
CA ARG A 60 -10.99 -5.72 14.63
C ARG A 60 -9.90 -5.54 15.68
N ASN A 61 -8.66 -5.92 15.35
CA ASN A 61 -7.53 -5.73 16.27
C ASN A 61 -7.18 -4.24 16.46
N VAL A 62 -7.42 -3.41 15.44
CA VAL A 62 -7.23 -1.95 15.51
C VAL A 62 -8.28 -1.29 16.38
N ASP A 63 -9.53 -1.75 16.34
CA ASP A 63 -10.62 -1.20 17.14
C ASP A 63 -10.38 -1.37 18.66
N GLU A 64 -9.60 -2.38 19.06
CA GLU A 64 -9.14 -2.56 20.45
C GLU A 64 -8.08 -1.52 20.88
N ILE A 65 -7.45 -0.84 19.93
CA ILE A 65 -6.39 0.14 20.16
C ILE A 65 -7.01 1.54 20.16
N LYS A 66 -6.87 2.25 21.28
CA LYS A 66 -7.29 3.66 21.36
C LYS A 66 -6.55 4.51 20.32
N LEU A 67 -7.29 5.38 19.63
CA LEU A 67 -6.74 6.40 18.73
C LEU A 67 -5.71 7.27 19.46
N GLY A 68 -4.66 7.70 18.77
CA GLY A 68 -3.60 8.52 19.35
C GLY A 68 -2.63 7.77 20.27
N ARG A 69 -2.75 6.43 20.38
CA ARG A 69 -1.78 5.62 21.13
C ARG A 69 -0.49 5.46 20.32
N GLU A 70 0.64 5.58 21.00
CA GLU A 70 1.95 5.24 20.43
C GLU A 70 2.04 3.73 20.20
N ILE A 71 2.42 3.35 18.97
CA ILE A 71 2.52 1.97 18.51
C ILE A 71 3.90 1.73 17.87
N TYR A 72 4.31 0.46 17.81
CA TYR A 72 5.49 0.06 17.05
C TYR A 72 5.09 -0.66 15.77
N LEU A 73 5.53 -0.12 14.65
CA LEU A 73 5.55 -0.80 13.37
C LEU A 73 6.79 -1.69 13.38
N VAL A 74 6.62 -3.00 13.34
CA VAL A 74 7.71 -3.98 13.45
C VAL A 74 7.93 -4.63 12.09
N ASN A 75 9.18 -4.64 11.63
CA ASN A 75 9.54 -5.28 10.38
C ASN A 75 9.58 -6.80 10.55
N VAL A 76 8.63 -7.51 9.94
CA VAL A 76 8.50 -8.98 10.00
C VAL A 76 9.82 -9.68 9.64
N LYS A 77 10.57 -9.15 8.65
CA LYS A 77 11.85 -9.75 8.21
C LYS A 77 12.97 -9.69 9.27
N ARG A 78 12.85 -8.78 10.24
CA ARG A 78 13.85 -8.54 11.30
C ARG A 78 13.39 -8.97 12.70
N ARG A 79 12.09 -9.20 12.89
CA ARG A 79 11.51 -9.55 14.20
C ARG A 79 12.23 -10.69 14.92
N PHE A 80 12.61 -11.75 14.20
CA PHE A 80 13.29 -12.91 14.80
C PHE A 80 14.82 -12.79 14.82
N LYS A 81 15.40 -11.77 14.20
CA LYS A 81 16.84 -11.64 14.03
C LYS A 81 17.47 -10.71 15.05
N ASP A 82 16.80 -9.59 15.32
CA ASP A 82 17.47 -8.50 16.04
C ASP A 82 16.53 -7.60 16.83
N TYR A 83 15.20 -7.77 16.73
CA TYR A 83 14.28 -7.12 17.66
C TYR A 83 14.48 -7.65 19.09
N PRO A 84 14.52 -6.80 20.14
CA PRO A 84 14.12 -5.39 20.17
C PRO A 84 15.20 -4.37 19.79
N SER A 85 16.41 -4.77 19.40
CA SER A 85 17.45 -3.84 18.94
C SER A 85 17.03 -3.13 17.64
N ASN A 86 17.25 -1.81 17.54
CA ASN A 86 16.81 -1.00 16.39
C ASN A 86 17.94 -0.32 15.60
N LYS A 87 19.08 -1.00 15.44
CA LYS A 87 20.15 -0.47 14.58
C LYS A 87 19.72 -0.54 13.11
N GLU A 88 19.82 0.57 12.39
CA GLU A 88 19.61 0.57 10.93
C GLU A 88 20.64 -0.36 10.31
N ARG A 89 20.17 -1.35 9.55
CA ARG A 89 21.03 -2.20 8.74
C ARG A 89 20.92 -1.76 7.31
N LEU A 90 22.06 -1.81 6.61
CA LEU A 90 22.13 -1.46 5.20
C LEU A 90 21.12 -2.25 4.36
N ILE A 91 20.89 -3.53 4.71
CA ILE A 91 20.07 -4.47 3.93
C ILE A 91 18.62 -4.63 4.43
N SER A 92 18.28 -4.23 5.64
CA SER A 92 16.96 -4.54 6.19
C SER A 92 16.26 -3.35 6.83
N GLY A 93 16.81 -2.15 6.66
CA GLY A 93 16.24 -0.91 7.17
C GLY A 93 16.28 -0.90 8.70
N TYR A 94 15.20 -0.47 9.35
CA TYR A 94 15.02 -0.55 10.81
C TYR A 94 14.29 -1.84 11.20
N SER A 95 14.46 -2.28 12.46
CA SER A 95 13.73 -3.44 12.99
C SER A 95 12.31 -3.06 13.39
N HIS A 96 12.14 -1.84 13.90
CA HIS A 96 10.84 -1.25 14.18
C HIS A 96 10.88 0.28 14.06
N ILE A 97 9.73 0.89 13.86
CA ILE A 97 9.53 2.34 13.79
C ILE A 97 8.41 2.72 14.75
N LYS A 98 8.61 3.80 15.49
CA LYS A 98 7.59 4.37 16.36
C LYS A 98 6.64 5.20 15.52
N ALA A 99 5.34 5.06 15.77
CA ALA A 99 4.32 5.86 15.12
C ALA A 99 3.12 6.04 16.06
N GLU A 100 2.21 6.93 15.70
CA GLU A 100 0.94 7.10 16.41
C GLU A 100 -0.21 6.78 15.47
N MET A 101 -1.14 5.94 15.91
CA MET A 101 -2.26 5.54 15.05
C MET A 101 -3.25 6.69 14.89
N LYS A 102 -3.50 7.09 13.63
CA LYS A 102 -4.48 8.12 13.29
C LYS A 102 -5.86 7.53 13.10
N VAL A 103 -6.04 6.65 12.12
CA VAL A 103 -7.35 6.08 11.76
C VAL A 103 -7.20 4.85 10.86
N ALA A 104 -8.14 3.91 10.97
CA ALA A 104 -8.30 2.82 10.02
C ALA A 104 -9.21 3.25 8.85
N ARG A 105 -8.75 3.07 7.61
CA ARG A 105 -9.47 3.39 6.38
C ARG A 105 -9.91 2.12 5.65
N PHE A 106 -10.60 2.26 4.53
CA PHE A 106 -10.95 1.12 3.68
C PHE A 106 -9.71 0.48 3.00
N ASP A 107 -8.66 1.26 2.74
CA ASP A 107 -7.47 0.89 1.96
C ASP A 107 -6.23 0.59 2.81
N GLY A 108 -6.29 0.82 4.12
CA GLY A 108 -5.18 0.61 5.04
C GLY A 108 -5.34 1.38 6.34
N ILE A 109 -4.23 1.60 7.04
CA ILE A 109 -4.19 2.31 8.31
C ILE A 109 -3.27 3.52 8.17
N GLU A 110 -3.73 4.65 8.67
CA GLU A 110 -2.98 5.90 8.73
C GLU A 110 -2.27 6.05 10.07
N PHE A 111 -1.01 6.49 10.01
CA PHE A 111 -0.18 6.75 11.17
C PHE A 111 0.44 8.13 11.09
N PHE A 112 0.40 8.90 12.19
CA PHE A 112 1.22 10.09 12.31
C PHE A 112 2.69 9.70 12.42
N CYS A 113 3.50 10.26 11.51
CA CYS A 113 4.92 9.95 11.34
C CYS A 113 5.82 11.12 11.75
N GLY A 114 5.26 12.34 11.75
CA GLY A 114 5.99 13.55 12.10
C GLY A 114 5.21 14.81 11.81
N ILE A 115 5.85 15.95 12.06
CA ILE A 115 5.32 17.28 11.77
C ILE A 115 6.29 17.94 10.82
N LYS A 116 5.76 18.58 9.78
CA LYS A 116 6.53 19.33 8.78
C LYS A 116 5.92 20.69 8.54
N GLU A 117 6.73 21.56 7.95
CA GLU A 117 6.29 22.86 7.47
C GLU A 117 6.27 22.81 5.95
N ILE A 118 5.16 23.26 5.36
CA ILE A 118 5.00 23.43 3.93
C ILE A 118 4.93 24.93 3.65
N TYR A 119 5.62 25.34 2.59
CA TYR A 119 5.71 26.71 2.15
C TYR A 119 4.90 26.88 0.86
N ARG A 120 3.98 27.84 0.85
CA ARG A 120 3.29 28.26 -0.37
C ARG A 120 4.15 29.27 -1.11
N LYS A 121 4.61 28.89 -2.30
CA LYS A 121 5.36 29.76 -3.20
C LYS A 121 4.44 30.85 -3.78
N PRO A 122 4.98 31.97 -4.29
CA PRO A 122 4.20 33.04 -4.92
C PRO A 122 3.38 32.57 -6.14
N ASP A 123 3.80 31.48 -6.79
CA ASP A 123 3.06 30.85 -7.91
C ASP A 123 1.90 29.95 -7.44
N GLY A 124 1.61 29.93 -6.13
CA GLY A 124 0.55 29.14 -5.51
C GLY A 124 0.94 27.69 -5.21
N LYS A 125 2.11 27.20 -5.65
CA LYS A 125 2.51 25.81 -5.43
C LYS A 125 3.03 25.57 -4.01
N LEU A 126 2.80 24.36 -3.50
CA LEU A 126 3.30 23.93 -2.19
C LEU A 126 4.66 23.24 -2.29
N SER A 127 5.61 23.60 -1.42
CA SER A 127 6.91 22.94 -1.32
C SER A 127 7.31 22.65 0.13
N LEU A 128 8.05 21.56 0.31
CA LEU A 128 8.68 21.18 1.59
C LEU A 128 10.09 21.74 1.76
N ASN A 129 10.63 22.43 0.75
CA ASN A 129 12.00 22.90 0.77
C ASN A 129 12.14 24.17 1.60
N LYS A 130 12.91 24.08 2.68
CA LYS A 130 13.17 25.18 3.62
C LYS A 130 13.77 26.42 2.95
N LYS A 131 14.44 26.29 1.80
CA LYS A 131 14.94 27.45 1.04
C LYS A 131 13.83 28.41 0.62
N HIS A 132 12.62 27.92 0.42
CA HIS A 132 11.48 28.74 0.04
C HIS A 132 10.89 29.52 1.23
N GLU A 133 11.31 29.28 2.47
CA GLU A 133 10.79 29.95 3.67
C GLU A 133 10.81 31.48 3.56
N GLN A 134 11.88 32.06 3.01
CA GLN A 134 12.04 33.52 2.87
C GLN A 134 11.20 34.14 1.75
N SER A 135 10.78 33.33 0.78
CA SER A 135 10.00 33.76 -0.40
C SER A 135 8.55 33.29 -0.33
N ALA A 136 8.18 32.61 0.75
CA ALA A 136 6.87 32.01 0.91
C ALA A 136 5.82 33.07 1.23
N THR A 137 4.68 32.99 0.54
CA THR A 137 3.51 33.81 0.85
C THR A 137 2.80 33.33 2.11
N GLU A 138 2.86 32.02 2.38
CA GLU A 138 2.22 31.39 3.54
C GLU A 138 3.08 30.22 4.05
N LYS A 139 3.07 30.02 5.37
CA LYS A 139 3.71 28.91 6.05
C LYS A 139 2.65 28.06 6.74
N ILE A 140 2.55 26.79 6.35
CA ILE A 140 1.51 25.85 6.80
C ILE A 140 2.17 24.73 7.59
N LYS A 141 1.81 24.59 8.86
CA LYS A 141 2.20 23.44 9.68
C LYS A 141 1.32 22.25 9.33
N VAL A 142 1.95 21.12 8.98
CA VAL A 142 1.26 19.89 8.59
C VAL A 142 1.75 18.68 9.37
N PHE A 143 0.85 17.73 9.55
CA PHE A 143 1.13 16.39 10.04
C PHE A 143 1.47 15.49 8.86
N GLU A 144 2.64 14.88 8.91
CA GLU A 144 3.06 13.84 7.97
C GLU A 144 2.41 12.52 8.38
N VAL A 145 1.54 11.99 7.53
CA VAL A 145 0.76 10.78 7.78
C VAL A 145 1.16 9.69 6.79
N GLY A 146 1.63 8.57 7.31
CA GLY A 146 2.01 7.40 6.54
C GLY A 146 0.87 6.40 6.44
N VAL A 147 0.63 5.88 5.24
CA VAL A 147 -0.41 4.87 4.98
C VAL A 147 0.24 3.50 4.85
N ILE A 148 -0.25 2.53 5.64
CA ILE A 148 0.13 1.11 5.52
C ILE A 148 -1.09 0.33 5.00
N PRO A 149 -1.03 -0.26 3.80
CA PRO A 149 -2.10 -1.13 3.30
C PRO A 149 -2.27 -2.36 4.18
N TYR A 150 -3.51 -2.85 4.30
CA TYR A 150 -3.80 -4.08 5.04
C TYR A 150 -2.94 -5.26 4.58
N GLU A 151 -2.75 -5.42 3.26
CA GLU A 151 -1.92 -6.48 2.68
C GLU A 151 -0.42 -6.43 3.06
N TRP A 152 0.03 -5.34 3.70
CA TRP A 152 1.40 -5.24 4.23
C TRP A 152 1.48 -5.53 5.72
N ILE A 153 0.35 -5.63 6.42
CA ILE A 153 0.28 -5.96 7.84
C ILE A 153 0.05 -7.46 7.93
N ASP A 154 0.92 -8.19 8.60
CA ASP A 154 0.77 -9.62 8.82
C ASP A 154 -0.16 -9.89 10.00
N TYR A 155 0.12 -9.19 11.11
CA TYR A 155 -0.55 -9.35 12.39
C TYR A 155 -0.48 -8.06 13.22
N ILE A 156 -1.41 -7.90 14.15
CA ILE A 156 -1.39 -6.85 15.17
C ILE A 156 -1.50 -7.51 16.53
N ASP A 157 -0.61 -7.14 17.44
CA ASP A 157 -0.70 -7.41 18.86
C ASP A 157 -1.13 -6.15 19.61
N PRO A 158 -2.41 -6.01 20.00
CA PRO A 158 -2.92 -4.82 20.70
C PRO A 158 -2.34 -4.65 22.11
N ARG A 159 -1.90 -5.74 22.74
CA ARG A 159 -1.37 -5.75 24.11
C ARG A 159 0.09 -5.35 24.14
N GLY A 160 0.81 -5.68 23.07
CA GLY A 160 2.23 -5.44 22.95
C GLY A 160 3.06 -6.53 23.60
N ASP A 161 4.35 -6.28 23.68
CA ASP A 161 5.30 -7.19 24.31
C ASP A 161 5.92 -6.64 25.59
N GLU A 162 6.76 -7.46 26.22
CA GLU A 162 7.52 -7.15 27.43
C GLU A 162 8.58 -6.05 27.27
N HIS A 163 8.90 -5.66 26.03
CA HIS A 163 9.94 -4.67 25.76
C HIS A 163 9.37 -3.26 25.62
N GLY A 164 8.30 -3.12 24.84
CA GLY A 164 7.72 -1.84 24.49
C GLY A 164 6.46 -1.49 25.28
N TYR A 165 5.74 -2.49 25.80
CA TYR A 165 4.39 -2.35 26.38
C TYR A 165 3.43 -1.51 25.51
N LYS A 166 3.65 -1.57 24.19
CA LYS A 166 2.96 -0.80 23.16
C LYS A 166 2.40 -1.76 22.13
N PRO A 167 1.23 -1.45 21.53
CA PRO A 167 0.71 -2.26 20.45
C PRO A 167 1.74 -2.43 19.33
N LEU A 168 1.86 -3.66 18.83
CA LEU A 168 2.81 -4.01 17.78
C LEU A 168 2.05 -4.31 16.48
N PHE A 169 2.46 -3.65 15.40
CA PHE A 169 1.97 -3.89 14.07
C PHE A 169 3.08 -4.58 13.29
N PHE A 170 2.91 -5.86 13.01
CA PHE A 170 3.88 -6.63 12.26
C PHE A 170 3.68 -6.36 10.77
N CYS A 171 4.59 -5.60 10.17
CA CYS A 171 4.46 -5.10 8.81
C CYS A 171 5.62 -5.55 7.91
N TYR A 172 5.32 -5.77 6.63
CA TYR A 172 6.29 -5.90 5.57
C TYR A 172 6.72 -4.52 5.05
N TYR A 173 7.97 -4.17 5.30
CA TYR A 173 8.53 -2.88 4.90
C TYR A 173 8.84 -2.86 3.39
N ARG A 174 7.85 -2.45 2.59
CA ARG A 174 7.90 -2.44 1.12
C ARG A 174 7.94 -1.04 0.51
N GLY A 175 7.72 0.01 1.31
CA GLY A 175 7.65 1.40 0.87
C GLY A 175 8.99 1.95 0.40
N ARG A 176 9.03 2.58 -0.78
CA ARG A 176 10.29 3.12 -1.34
C ARG A 176 10.43 4.63 -1.23
N ARG A 177 9.40 5.32 -0.74
CA ARG A 177 9.27 6.78 -0.85
C ARG A 177 10.36 7.56 -0.12
N TYR A 178 10.83 7.10 1.04
CA TYR A 178 11.92 7.75 1.77
C TYR A 178 13.27 7.65 1.06
N TRP A 179 13.41 6.77 0.06
CA TRP A 179 14.68 6.45 -0.57
C TRP A 179 14.79 7.02 -1.99
N LYS A 180 13.81 7.83 -2.43
CA LYS A 180 13.72 8.37 -3.80
C LYS A 180 15.02 9.02 -4.31
N ASN A 181 15.77 9.68 -3.41
CA ASN A 181 16.99 10.41 -3.74
C ASN A 181 18.28 9.67 -3.33
N SER A 182 18.20 8.37 -3.01
CA SER A 182 19.35 7.55 -2.61
C SER A 182 19.48 6.32 -3.52
N LEU A 183 20.71 5.83 -3.73
CA LEU A 183 20.98 4.53 -4.35
C LEU A 183 20.21 3.38 -3.67
N LYS A 184 19.81 3.59 -2.41
CA LYS A 184 18.96 2.69 -1.65
C LYS A 184 17.62 2.36 -2.34
N LYS A 185 17.08 3.20 -3.23
CA LYS A 185 15.78 2.95 -3.92
C LYS A 185 15.69 1.64 -4.72
N TYR A 186 16.82 1.10 -5.15
CA TYR A 186 16.89 -0.15 -5.93
C TYR A 186 16.95 -1.41 -5.06
N LEU A 187 17.08 -1.24 -3.74
CA LEU A 187 17.24 -2.35 -2.83
C LEU A 187 15.89 -3.01 -2.49
N PRO A 188 15.86 -4.33 -2.19
CA PRO A 188 14.63 -5.09 -1.93
C PRO A 188 13.96 -4.83 -0.57
N PHE A 189 14.19 -3.65 0.00
CA PHE A 189 13.77 -3.27 1.35
C PHE A 189 13.38 -1.80 1.36
N GLY A 190 12.48 -1.47 2.29
CA GLY A 190 11.81 -0.19 2.29
C GLY A 190 11.38 0.26 3.68
N TYR A 191 10.35 1.07 3.68
CA TYR A 191 9.71 1.68 4.83
C TYR A 191 8.30 1.08 5.01
N PRO A 192 7.68 1.14 6.20
CA PRO A 192 6.33 0.61 6.40
C PRO A 192 5.28 1.32 5.53
N TYR A 193 5.50 2.60 5.20
CA TYR A 193 4.50 3.42 4.51
C TYR A 193 4.56 3.27 3.00
N LYS A 194 3.42 2.91 2.40
CA LYS A 194 3.24 2.89 0.94
C LYS A 194 3.33 4.30 0.38
N GLU A 195 2.67 5.24 1.05
CA GLU A 195 2.65 6.65 0.70
C GLU A 195 2.60 7.53 1.94
N ILE A 196 2.90 8.81 1.72
CA ILE A 196 2.87 9.86 2.71
C ILE A 196 1.85 10.88 2.24
N ILE A 197 0.96 11.23 3.15
CA ILE A 197 -0.11 12.20 3.01
C ILE A 197 0.14 13.33 4.01
N TYR A 198 -0.31 14.54 3.69
CA TYR A 198 -0.25 15.68 4.60
C TYR A 198 -1.64 16.08 5.07
N TYR A 199 -1.77 16.27 6.37
CA TYR A 199 -2.97 16.83 7.01
C TYR A 199 -2.60 18.13 7.70
N ARG A 200 -3.52 19.09 7.76
CA ARG A 200 -3.42 20.28 8.62
C ARG A 200 -4.52 20.24 9.68
N GLU A 201 -4.32 20.96 10.77
CA GLU A 201 -5.40 21.15 11.75
C GLU A 201 -6.55 21.94 11.08
N SER A 202 -7.77 21.52 11.35
CA SER A 202 -8.96 22.14 10.78
C SER A 202 -9.25 23.46 11.49
N ASN A 203 -9.36 24.55 10.71
CA ASN A 203 -9.69 25.87 11.25
C ASN A 203 -11.16 25.99 11.69
N VAL A 204 -11.99 25.00 11.35
CA VAL A 204 -13.44 25.01 11.63
C VAL A 204 -13.83 23.98 12.69
N TYR A 205 -12.88 23.19 13.20
CA TYR A 205 -13.14 22.17 14.21
C TYR A 205 -13.55 22.78 15.55
N ARG A 206 -14.65 22.27 16.11
CA ARG A 206 -15.19 22.63 17.43
C ARG A 206 -15.07 21.43 18.37
N GLN A 207 -15.04 21.69 19.67
CA GLN A 207 -14.86 20.67 20.70
C GLN A 207 -15.91 19.54 20.66
N TYR A 208 -17.10 19.81 20.12
CA TYR A 208 -18.21 18.85 19.99
C TYR A 208 -18.21 18.08 18.66
N ASP A 209 -17.32 18.43 17.73
CA ASP A 209 -17.24 17.76 16.44
C ASP A 209 -16.58 16.37 16.59
N PRO A 210 -16.86 15.42 15.69
CA PRO A 210 -16.18 14.14 15.66
C PRO A 210 -14.65 14.31 15.62
N PRO A 211 -13.86 13.55 16.41
CA PRO A 211 -12.40 13.69 16.45
C PRO A 211 -11.72 13.59 15.07
N ASP A 212 -12.30 12.83 14.15
CA ASP A 212 -11.80 12.66 12.79
C ASP A 212 -11.78 13.96 11.99
N TRP A 213 -12.62 14.94 12.34
CA TRP A 213 -12.72 16.24 11.67
C TRP A 213 -11.67 17.24 12.15
N LYS A 214 -10.91 16.89 13.18
CA LYS A 214 -9.82 17.72 13.69
C LYS A 214 -8.74 17.97 12.65
N PHE A 215 -8.56 17.04 11.70
CA PHE A 215 -7.52 17.12 10.68
C PHE A 215 -8.12 17.15 9.27
N THR A 216 -7.74 18.14 8.48
CA THR A 216 -8.14 18.29 7.07
C THR A 216 -7.00 17.88 6.15
N PHE A 217 -7.30 17.03 5.16
CA PHE A 217 -6.35 16.62 4.13
C PHE A 217 -5.89 17.81 3.28
N VAL A 218 -4.59 17.91 3.04
CA VAL A 218 -4.02 18.88 2.10
C VAL A 218 -4.12 18.29 0.69
N ASN A 219 -5.14 18.71 -0.06
CA ASN A 219 -5.46 18.18 -1.39
C ASN A 219 -4.53 18.69 -2.51
N GLU A 220 -3.65 19.63 -2.20
CA GLU A 220 -2.73 20.21 -3.17
C GLU A 220 -1.45 19.36 -3.28
N GLU A 221 -0.89 19.28 -4.49
CA GLU A 221 0.36 18.56 -4.71
C GLU A 221 1.51 19.27 -3.98
N VAL A 222 2.14 18.56 -3.04
CA VAL A 222 3.30 19.05 -2.29
C VAL A 222 4.58 18.55 -2.95
N ARG A 223 5.38 19.48 -3.47
CA ARG A 223 6.64 19.16 -4.14
C ARG A 223 7.83 19.23 -3.18
N ASN A 224 8.85 18.45 -3.50
CA ASN A 224 10.04 18.27 -2.67
C ASN A 224 11.30 18.86 -3.35
N ASP A 225 11.08 19.77 -4.30
CA ASP A 225 12.08 20.48 -5.10
C ASP A 225 12.68 21.69 -4.37
#